data_AF-A0A8S4S3V4-F1
#
_entry.id   AF-A0A8S4S3V4-F1
#
_cell.length_a   1.000
_cell.length_b   1.000
_cell.length_c   1.000
_cell.angle_alpha   90.00
_cell.angle_beta   90.00
_cell.angle_gamma   90.00
#
_symmetry.space_group_name_H-M   'P 1'
#
loop_
_entity.id
_entity.type
_entity.pdbx_description
1 polymer ?
#
loop_
_entity_poly.entity_id
_entity_poly.type
_entity_poly.pdbx_seq_one_letter_code
_entity_poly.pdbx_strand_id
1 'polypeptide(L)'
;MIDVKNKVNSFFIFNSTLGPQEGDELKRILFFHPSQVSPDARKIQVGLCEAVVKFMTTFSSEPCEALQTQSKRYIFYQPEKDFWMVLVVRIPYATKAATTGNEKKEVIEPSVMHDFLKSAYKMFTMFIGPMKDIPIEDIYTNCEQFFTPYIMSRNITNDLANVIQGINYLPLEKNSFFKVVCFIDLLEINYPEFKCVSFVYNDQLIWNGLATNDMLTLYQYLVQTLLPKQVEKEIQGGAVTAAQRHGRFISPPEGIRNADDLQKLHKVYLMREDDSEAKQYYLVIYRTLSATVCFTVDVNTNLNIDVFRSLDAFTGPQLSTIASSISEQCALHAMQSAQLSNADHSFLYFNRLNLAYKTSSPGTSLTPSTTIKPEVLSIIAGIHSDRKR
;
A
#
# COMPACT_ATOMS: atom_id res chain seq x y z
N MET A 1 9.17 12.26 11.73
CA MET A 1 9.86 11.59 10.60
C MET A 1 10.95 10.69 11.20
N ILE A 2 10.64 9.43 11.49
CA ILE A 2 11.57 8.47 12.09
C ILE A 2 12.14 7.60 10.96
N ASP A 3 13.46 7.42 11.02
CA ASP A 3 14.35 7.24 9.88
C ASP A 3 14.48 5.78 9.42
N VAL A 4 13.96 5.48 8.23
CA VAL A 4 14.17 4.21 7.52
C VAL A 4 15.66 3.91 7.36
N LYS A 5 16.52 4.96 7.25
CA LYS A 5 17.97 4.79 7.12
C LYS A 5 18.63 4.13 8.33
N ASN A 6 18.00 4.17 9.52
CA ASN A 6 18.65 3.69 10.74
C ASN A 6 18.29 2.26 11.15
N LYS A 7 17.17 1.69 10.67
CA LYS A 7 16.73 0.33 11.06
C LYS A 7 16.97 -0.72 9.95
N VAL A 8 16.72 -0.40 8.67
CA VAL A 8 16.94 -1.34 7.56
C VAL A 8 18.44 -1.44 7.25
N ASN A 9 19.01 -2.64 7.36
CA ASN A 9 20.40 -2.90 7.00
C ASN A 9 20.57 -3.13 5.50
N SER A 10 19.69 -3.95 4.93
CA SER A 10 19.67 -4.29 3.52
C SER A 10 18.32 -4.86 3.13
N PHE A 11 17.92 -4.63 1.89
CA PHE A 11 16.81 -5.30 1.25
C PHE A 11 17.21 -5.67 -0.17
N PHE A 12 16.99 -6.92 -0.56
CA PHE A 12 17.40 -7.40 -1.87
C PHE A 12 16.45 -8.46 -2.39
N ILE A 13 16.45 -8.60 -3.71
CA ILE A 13 15.64 -9.56 -4.45
C ILE A 13 16.59 -10.39 -5.29
N PHE A 14 16.46 -11.71 -5.21
CA PHE A 14 17.28 -12.62 -5.99
C PHE A 14 16.48 -13.76 -6.60
N ASN A 15 17.00 -14.31 -7.69
CA ASN A 15 16.53 -15.53 -8.29
C ASN A 15 17.71 -16.43 -8.66
N SER A 16 17.80 -17.58 -8.00
CA SER A 16 18.89 -18.55 -8.15
C SER A 16 18.97 -19.21 -9.53
N THR A 17 17.89 -19.19 -10.32
CA THR A 17 17.90 -19.77 -11.68
C THR A 17 18.58 -18.86 -12.69
N LEU A 18 18.79 -17.58 -12.36
CA LEU A 18 19.50 -16.64 -13.21
C LEU A 18 21.02 -16.80 -13.02
N GLY A 19 21.82 -16.68 -14.08
CA GLY A 19 23.29 -16.82 -13.97
C GLY A 19 23.77 -18.14 -13.37
N PRO A 20 23.47 -19.31 -13.99
CA PRO A 20 23.86 -20.62 -13.46
C PRO A 20 25.36 -20.90 -13.58
N GLN A 21 26.09 -20.14 -14.40
CA GLN A 21 27.53 -20.32 -14.64
C GLN A 21 28.37 -19.63 -13.56
N GLU A 22 29.57 -20.19 -13.32
CA GLU A 22 30.57 -19.58 -12.44
C GLU A 22 31.03 -18.23 -13.02
N GLY A 23 31.00 -17.18 -12.19
CA GLY A 23 31.24 -15.80 -12.63
C GLY A 23 29.99 -14.96 -12.92
N ASP A 24 28.82 -15.59 -13.10
CA ASP A 24 27.55 -14.93 -13.40
C ASP A 24 26.66 -14.66 -12.16
N GLU A 25 27.19 -14.86 -10.96
CA GLU A 25 26.46 -14.74 -9.69
C GLU A 25 25.76 -13.39 -9.50
N LEU A 26 26.31 -12.30 -10.05
CA LEU A 26 25.67 -10.98 -9.99
C LEU A 26 24.34 -10.93 -10.75
N LYS A 27 24.16 -11.75 -11.79
CA LYS A 27 22.91 -11.86 -12.54
C LYS A 27 21.78 -12.51 -11.73
N ARG A 28 22.08 -13.12 -10.57
CA ARG A 28 21.07 -13.62 -9.64
C ARG A 28 20.40 -12.49 -8.88
N ILE A 29 21.07 -11.35 -8.74
CA ILE A 29 20.65 -10.25 -7.88
C ILE A 29 19.84 -9.25 -8.72
N LEU A 30 18.52 -9.34 -8.62
CA LEU A 30 17.58 -8.48 -9.35
C LEU A 30 17.53 -7.06 -8.77
N PHE A 31 17.69 -6.95 -7.45
CA PHE A 31 17.64 -5.67 -6.74
C PHE A 31 18.49 -5.73 -5.47
N PHE A 32 19.15 -4.63 -5.11
CA PHE A 32 19.87 -4.52 -3.85
C PHE A 32 19.90 -3.08 -3.31
N HIS A 33 19.36 -2.89 -2.12
CA HIS A 33 19.42 -1.65 -1.35
C HIS A 33 20.15 -1.86 -0.02
N PRO A 34 21.08 -0.98 0.38
CA PRO A 34 21.53 0.23 -0.32
C PRO A 34 22.42 -0.06 -1.54
N SER A 35 22.33 0.77 -2.58
CA SER A 35 23.06 0.61 -3.85
C SER A 35 24.55 0.94 -3.76
N GLN A 36 25.05 1.41 -2.62
CA GLN A 36 26.47 1.73 -2.39
C GLN A 36 27.30 0.50 -1.97
N VAL A 37 26.65 -0.61 -1.61
CA VAL A 37 27.33 -1.85 -1.21
C VAL A 37 28.09 -2.44 -2.40
N SER A 38 29.33 -2.90 -2.19
CA SER A 38 30.17 -3.44 -3.26
C SER A 38 29.57 -4.72 -3.87
N PRO A 39 29.79 -4.99 -5.17
CA PRO A 39 29.27 -6.20 -5.83
C PRO A 39 29.66 -7.50 -5.13
N ASP A 40 30.89 -7.59 -4.61
CA ASP A 40 31.37 -8.77 -3.88
C ASP A 40 30.65 -8.96 -2.54
N ALA A 41 30.41 -7.89 -1.80
CA ALA A 41 29.64 -7.96 -0.56
C ALA A 41 28.18 -8.38 -0.82
N ARG A 42 27.57 -7.92 -1.93
CA ARG A 42 26.23 -8.35 -2.35
C ARG A 42 26.20 -9.85 -2.65
N LYS A 43 27.17 -10.34 -3.44
CA LYS A 43 27.31 -11.77 -3.76
C LYS A 43 27.42 -12.64 -2.50
N ILE A 44 28.29 -12.26 -1.56
CA ILE A 44 28.46 -12.98 -0.29
C ILE A 44 27.15 -13.02 0.49
N GLN A 45 26.45 -11.89 0.61
CA GLN A 45 25.23 -11.82 1.40
C GLN A 45 24.07 -12.62 0.77
N VAL A 46 23.90 -12.53 -0.55
CA VAL A 46 22.88 -13.29 -1.29
C VAL A 46 23.21 -14.79 -1.23
N GLY A 47 24.47 -15.18 -1.46
CA GLY A 47 24.90 -16.57 -1.39
C GLY A 47 24.70 -17.20 0.00
N LEU A 48 24.91 -16.43 1.08
CA LEU A 48 24.59 -16.89 2.44
C LEU A 48 23.08 -17.16 2.61
N CYS A 49 22.23 -16.25 2.12
CA CYS A 49 20.79 -16.37 2.23
C CYS A 49 20.24 -17.53 1.39
N GLU A 50 20.78 -17.72 0.19
CA GLU A 50 20.51 -18.85 -0.69
C GLU A 50 20.89 -20.19 0.00
N ALA A 51 22.08 -20.25 0.59
CA ALA A 51 22.52 -21.43 1.33
C ALA A 51 21.60 -21.75 2.52
N VAL A 52 21.14 -20.73 3.26
CA VAL A 52 20.18 -20.90 4.36
C VAL A 52 18.86 -21.47 3.85
N VAL A 53 18.27 -20.87 2.80
CA VAL A 53 17.01 -21.33 2.21
C VAL A 53 17.12 -22.80 1.78
N LYS A 54 18.19 -23.15 1.04
CA LYS A 54 18.44 -24.52 0.55
C LYS A 54 18.75 -25.52 1.66
N PHE A 55 19.41 -25.07 2.73
CA PHE A 55 19.65 -25.92 3.90
C PHE A 55 18.32 -26.26 4.58
N MET A 56 17.46 -25.25 4.79
CA MET A 56 16.19 -25.42 5.50
C MET A 56 15.21 -26.33 4.76
N THR A 57 15.24 -26.40 3.42
CA THR A 57 14.42 -27.36 2.65
C THR A 57 14.75 -28.83 2.95
N THR A 58 15.89 -29.11 3.58
CA THR A 58 16.24 -30.47 4.03
C THR A 58 15.44 -30.89 5.28
N PHE A 59 14.97 -29.93 6.07
CA PHE A 59 14.32 -30.16 7.36
C PHE A 59 12.83 -29.87 7.36
N SER A 60 12.36 -29.04 6.41
CA SER A 60 10.97 -28.63 6.30
C SER A 60 10.56 -28.54 4.83
N SER A 61 9.31 -28.89 4.54
CA SER A 61 8.66 -28.59 3.26
C SER A 61 8.28 -27.13 3.11
N GLU A 62 8.14 -26.40 4.22
CA GLU A 62 7.84 -24.97 4.22
C GLU A 62 9.13 -24.13 4.14
N PRO A 63 9.12 -23.02 3.37
CA PRO A 63 10.26 -22.15 3.24
C PRO A 63 10.65 -21.51 4.58
N CYS A 64 11.94 -21.22 4.76
CA CYS A 64 12.39 -20.46 5.92
C CYS A 64 11.73 -19.08 5.92
N GLU A 65 11.08 -18.68 7.02
CA GLU A 65 10.44 -17.36 7.12
C GLU A 65 11.36 -16.30 7.74
N ALA A 66 12.16 -16.69 8.76
CA ALA A 66 12.97 -15.77 9.53
C ALA A 66 14.26 -16.41 10.05
N LEU A 67 15.35 -15.63 10.06
CA LEU A 67 16.61 -15.97 10.72
C LEU A 67 17.03 -14.81 11.61
N GLN A 68 17.40 -15.10 12.85
CA GLN A 68 17.88 -14.10 13.79
C GLN A 68 19.32 -14.39 14.21
N THR A 69 20.18 -13.37 14.12
CA THR A 69 21.53 -13.38 14.68
C THR A 69 21.57 -12.51 15.93
N GLN A 70 22.75 -12.30 16.51
CA GLN A 70 22.91 -11.42 17.67
C GLN A 70 22.65 -9.93 17.37
N SER A 71 22.78 -9.51 16.11
CA SER A 71 22.73 -8.09 15.71
C SER A 71 21.84 -7.80 14.51
N LYS A 72 21.32 -8.84 13.83
CA LYS A 72 20.44 -8.71 12.67
C LYS A 72 19.29 -9.69 12.72
N ARG A 73 18.18 -9.32 12.09
CA ARG A 73 17.07 -10.20 11.76
C ARG A 73 16.85 -10.19 10.25
N TYR A 74 16.73 -11.36 9.68
CA TYR A 74 16.44 -11.63 8.27
C TYR A 74 15.02 -12.15 8.19
N ILE A 75 14.26 -11.64 7.24
CA ILE A 75 12.94 -12.16 6.86
C ILE A 75 13.02 -12.53 5.40
N PHE A 76 12.63 -13.76 5.10
CA PHE A 76 12.63 -14.32 3.75
C PHE A 76 11.19 -14.47 3.31
N TYR A 77 10.91 -14.01 2.09
CA TYR A 77 9.60 -14.12 1.48
C TYR A 77 9.75 -14.54 0.03
N GLN A 78 9.05 -15.60 -0.36
CA GLN A 78 9.03 -16.13 -1.72
C GLN A 78 7.68 -15.79 -2.37
N PRO A 79 7.54 -14.63 -3.04
CA PRO A 79 6.28 -14.25 -3.71
C PRO A 79 5.92 -15.14 -4.90
N GLU A 80 6.92 -15.57 -5.66
CA GLU A 80 6.80 -16.42 -6.84
C GLU A 80 7.86 -17.52 -6.79
N LYS A 81 7.65 -18.59 -7.55
CA LYS A 81 8.62 -19.67 -7.64
C LYS A 81 9.99 -19.11 -8.03
N ASP A 82 11.01 -19.48 -7.27
CA ASP A 82 12.41 -19.07 -7.42
C ASP A 82 12.74 -17.57 -7.20
N PHE A 83 11.74 -16.69 -7.06
CA PHE A 83 11.96 -15.28 -6.69
C PHE A 83 11.90 -15.08 -5.19
N TRP A 84 13.00 -14.60 -4.62
CA TRP A 84 13.14 -14.38 -3.18
C TRP A 84 13.34 -12.91 -2.86
N MET A 85 12.58 -12.42 -1.90
CA MET A 85 12.73 -11.11 -1.28
C MET A 85 13.26 -11.28 0.13
N VAL A 86 14.34 -10.58 0.47
CA VAL A 86 14.96 -10.64 1.81
C VAL A 86 15.07 -9.27 2.41
N LEU A 87 14.48 -9.08 3.59
CA LEU A 87 14.62 -7.87 4.40
C LEU A 87 15.51 -8.15 5.60
N VAL A 88 16.55 -7.34 5.75
CA VAL A 88 17.50 -7.42 6.86
C VAL A 88 17.41 -6.16 7.70
N VAL A 89 17.05 -6.32 8.98
CA VAL A 89 16.94 -5.22 9.95
C VAL A 89 17.97 -5.40 11.05
N ARG A 90 18.59 -4.30 11.49
CA ARG A 90 19.49 -4.32 12.64
C ARG A 90 18.67 -4.42 13.92
N ILE A 91 19.06 -5.33 14.80
CA ILE A 91 18.48 -5.44 16.14
C ILE A 91 19.52 -5.00 17.19
N PRO A 92 19.08 -4.31 18.26
CA PRO A 92 19.98 -3.89 19.33
C PRO A 92 20.58 -5.11 20.04
N TYR A 93 21.90 -5.07 20.23
CA TYR A 93 22.62 -6.10 21.00
C TYR A 93 22.31 -5.93 22.49
N ALA A 94 21.77 -6.97 23.14
CA ALA A 94 21.55 -6.98 24.58
C ALA A 94 22.87 -7.25 25.31
N THR A 95 23.72 -6.25 25.50
CA THR A 95 24.80 -6.31 26.50
C THR A 95 24.16 -6.19 27.90
N LYS A 96 24.61 -7.00 28.86
CA LYS A 96 24.14 -7.05 30.26
C LYS A 96 24.37 -5.76 31.09
N ALA A 97 24.56 -4.60 30.46
CA ALA A 97 24.97 -3.34 31.11
C ALA A 97 24.13 -2.13 30.67
N ALA A 98 22.79 -2.26 30.67
CA ALA A 98 21.89 -1.12 30.57
C ALA A 98 21.18 -0.90 31.91
N THR A 99 21.93 -0.44 32.92
CA THR A 99 21.42 -0.07 34.25
C THR A 99 21.08 1.42 34.38
N THR A 100 21.12 2.21 33.31
CA THR A 100 20.73 3.63 33.36
C THR A 100 20.16 4.08 32.02
N GLY A 101 18.92 4.56 32.01
CA GLY A 101 18.32 5.29 30.88
C GLY A 101 17.29 4.48 30.08
N ASN A 102 16.07 5.00 30.07
CA ASN A 102 14.82 4.34 29.72
C ASN A 102 14.53 4.27 28.20
N GLU A 103 15.50 3.87 27.38
CA GLU A 103 15.31 3.70 25.93
C GLU A 103 15.48 2.23 25.52
N LYS A 104 14.45 1.41 25.79
CA LYS A 104 14.33 0.11 25.12
C LYS A 104 14.24 0.38 23.62
N LYS A 105 15.34 0.14 22.89
CA LYS A 105 15.34 0.19 21.42
C LYS A 105 14.30 -0.81 20.90
N GLU A 106 13.26 -0.27 20.30
CA GLU A 106 12.11 -1.01 19.82
C GLU A 106 12.52 -2.01 18.73
N VAL A 107 12.34 -3.30 19.01
CA VAL A 107 12.57 -4.39 18.06
C VAL A 107 11.33 -4.51 17.17
N ILE A 108 11.53 -4.50 15.85
CA ILE A 108 10.42 -4.65 14.90
C ILE A 108 9.93 -6.11 14.91
N GLU A 109 8.62 -6.29 15.01
CA GLU A 109 7.99 -7.61 14.98
C GLU A 109 8.20 -8.32 13.64
N PRO A 110 8.54 -9.62 13.61
CA PRO A 110 8.77 -10.36 12.37
C PRO A 110 7.56 -10.34 11.42
N SER A 111 6.34 -10.39 11.96
CA SER A 111 5.11 -10.36 11.17
C SER A 111 4.94 -9.04 10.42
N VAL A 112 5.29 -7.90 11.04
CA VAL A 112 5.27 -6.58 10.40
C VAL A 112 6.28 -6.52 9.25
N MET A 113 7.48 -7.06 9.46
CA MET A 113 8.52 -7.11 8.42
C MET A 113 8.11 -8.00 7.24
N HIS A 114 7.47 -9.14 7.52
CA HIS A 114 6.95 -10.04 6.50
C HIS A 114 5.78 -9.41 5.73
N ASP A 115 4.83 -8.81 6.44
CA ASP A 115 3.69 -8.10 5.86
C ASP A 115 4.14 -6.90 5.00
N PHE A 116 5.25 -6.23 5.36
CA PHE A 116 5.89 -5.22 4.52
C PHE A 116 6.38 -5.79 3.18
N LEU A 117 7.08 -6.93 3.18
CA LEU A 117 7.53 -7.59 1.95
C LEU A 117 6.35 -8.01 1.06
N LYS A 118 5.31 -8.58 1.68
CA LYS A 118 4.08 -8.98 0.98
C LYS A 118 3.38 -7.78 0.34
N SER A 119 3.23 -6.67 1.06
CA SER A 119 2.65 -5.44 0.51
C SER A 119 3.50 -4.84 -0.61
N ALA A 120 4.83 -4.86 -0.47
CA ALA A 120 5.74 -4.36 -1.49
C ALA A 120 5.56 -5.13 -2.80
N TYR A 121 5.53 -6.47 -2.72
CA TYR A 121 5.35 -7.31 -3.89
C TYR A 121 3.94 -7.22 -4.50
N LYS A 122 2.88 -7.18 -3.68
CA LYS A 122 1.52 -6.97 -4.20
C LYS A 122 1.39 -5.66 -4.97
N MET A 123 1.99 -4.60 -4.43
CA MET A 123 2.02 -3.29 -5.07
C MET A 123 2.86 -3.32 -6.36
N PHE A 124 4.00 -4.02 -6.37
CA PHE A 124 4.80 -4.25 -7.58
C PHE A 124 3.97 -4.97 -8.65
N THR A 125 3.29 -6.05 -8.26
CA THR A 125 2.43 -6.83 -9.17
C THR A 125 1.30 -5.99 -9.74
N MET A 126 0.67 -5.13 -8.91
CA MET A 126 -0.41 -4.25 -9.36
C MET A 126 0.05 -3.23 -10.41
N PHE A 127 1.25 -2.65 -10.32
CA PHE A 127 1.68 -1.58 -11.24
C PHE A 127 2.60 -2.05 -12.38
N ILE A 128 3.31 -3.16 -12.19
CA ILE A 128 4.32 -3.65 -13.14
C ILE A 128 3.91 -5.03 -13.69
N GLY A 129 3.30 -5.86 -12.85
CA GLY A 129 2.93 -7.25 -13.17
C GLY A 129 3.81 -8.27 -12.44
N PRO A 130 3.51 -9.58 -12.59
CA PRO A 130 4.29 -10.65 -11.97
C PRO A 130 5.73 -10.66 -12.51
N MET A 131 6.72 -10.88 -11.65
CA MET A 131 8.14 -10.88 -12.02
C MET A 131 8.48 -11.94 -13.07
N LYS A 132 7.83 -13.11 -13.02
CA LYS A 132 8.01 -14.17 -14.02
C LYS A 132 7.61 -13.75 -15.45
N ASP A 133 6.69 -12.79 -15.57
CA ASP A 133 6.12 -12.34 -16.85
C ASP A 133 6.90 -11.13 -17.43
N ILE A 134 7.86 -10.58 -16.66
CA ILE A 134 8.70 -9.45 -17.07
C ILE A 134 9.94 -9.97 -17.81
N PRO A 135 10.29 -9.40 -18.98
CA PRO A 135 11.54 -9.72 -19.67
C PRO A 135 12.76 -9.50 -18.77
N ILE A 136 13.76 -10.39 -18.89
CA ILE A 136 14.99 -10.34 -18.08
C ILE A 136 15.76 -9.02 -18.28
N GLU A 137 15.62 -8.38 -19.45
CA GLU A 137 16.26 -7.10 -19.75
C GLU A 137 15.64 -5.93 -18.96
N ASP A 138 14.33 -6.02 -18.68
CA ASP A 138 13.56 -4.97 -18.03
C ASP A 138 13.44 -5.16 -16.51
N ILE A 139 13.52 -6.41 -16.03
CA ILE A 139 13.25 -6.74 -14.61
C ILE A 139 14.16 -5.99 -13.64
N TYR A 140 15.45 -5.80 -13.99
CA TYR A 140 16.40 -5.05 -13.16
C TYR A 140 16.00 -3.58 -13.04
N THR A 141 15.70 -2.94 -14.17
CA THR A 141 15.27 -1.54 -14.21
C THR A 141 13.94 -1.35 -13.49
N ASN A 142 12.98 -2.25 -13.72
CA ASN A 142 11.66 -2.23 -13.09
C ASN A 142 11.76 -2.39 -11.57
N CYS A 143 12.61 -3.32 -11.11
CA CYS A 143 12.83 -3.49 -9.67
C CYS A 143 13.50 -2.25 -9.06
N GLU A 144 14.51 -1.68 -9.71
CA GLU A 144 15.19 -0.49 -9.22
C GLU A 144 14.25 0.72 -9.14
N GLN A 145 13.49 0.99 -10.21
CA GLN A 145 12.54 2.11 -10.28
C GLN A 145 11.37 1.97 -9.29
N PHE A 146 10.97 0.76 -8.94
CA PHE A 146 9.88 0.52 -7.99
C PHE A 146 10.35 0.43 -6.54
N PHE A 147 11.28 -0.47 -6.23
CA PHE A 147 11.61 -0.81 -4.85
C PHE A 147 12.45 0.28 -4.17
N THR A 148 13.31 1.00 -4.89
CA THR A 148 14.08 2.10 -4.31
C THR A 148 13.18 3.19 -3.71
N PRO A 149 12.24 3.82 -4.45
CA PRO A 149 11.34 4.80 -3.86
C PRO A 149 10.35 4.18 -2.86
N TYR A 150 9.93 2.92 -3.06
CA TYR A 150 9.05 2.23 -2.12
C TYR A 150 9.69 2.10 -0.72
N ILE A 151 10.93 1.61 -0.64
CA ILE A 151 11.62 1.44 0.65
C ILE A 151 11.91 2.81 1.28
N MET A 152 12.37 3.77 0.48
CA MET A 152 12.72 5.10 0.99
C MET A 152 11.52 5.89 1.53
N SER A 153 10.32 5.67 0.97
CA SER A 153 9.10 6.36 1.40
C SER A 153 8.38 5.68 2.57
N ARG A 154 8.67 4.41 2.86
CA ARG A 154 7.94 3.60 3.83
C ARG A 154 8.68 3.44 5.14
N ASN A 155 8.04 3.82 6.24
CA ASN A 155 8.57 3.58 7.57
C ASN A 155 8.12 2.21 8.12
N ILE A 156 9.07 1.40 8.58
CA ILE A 156 8.79 0.11 9.22
C ILE A 156 8.86 0.30 10.74
N THR A 157 7.69 0.42 11.35
CA THR A 157 7.47 0.60 12.80
C THR A 157 6.43 -0.40 13.29
N ASN A 158 6.39 -0.71 14.59
CA ASN A 158 5.35 -1.59 15.14
C ASN A 158 4.02 -0.85 15.37
N ASP A 159 3.76 0.22 14.61
CA ASP A 159 2.52 0.96 14.70
C ASP A 159 1.35 0.08 14.25
N LEU A 160 0.17 0.36 14.81
CA LEU A 160 -1.01 -0.45 14.57
C LEU A 160 -1.36 -0.59 13.07
N ALA A 161 -1.12 0.46 12.29
CA ALA A 161 -1.35 0.46 10.84
C ALA A 161 -0.43 -0.51 10.08
N ASN A 162 0.75 -0.83 10.63
CA ASN A 162 1.67 -1.82 10.08
C ASN A 162 1.39 -3.23 10.61
N VAL A 163 0.87 -3.34 11.84
CA VAL A 163 0.47 -4.62 12.46
C VAL A 163 -0.84 -5.15 11.85
N ILE A 164 -1.79 -4.26 11.58
CA ILE A 164 -3.10 -4.57 11.03
C ILE A 164 -3.24 -3.89 9.67
N GLN A 165 -3.05 -4.69 8.62
CA GLN A 165 -3.34 -4.28 7.26
C GLN A 165 -4.84 -4.33 7.00
N GLY A 166 -5.55 -3.28 7.41
CA GLY A 166 -6.98 -3.14 7.24
C GLY A 166 -7.39 -1.96 6.38
N ILE A 167 -8.68 -1.92 6.10
CA ILE A 167 -9.38 -0.83 5.42
C ILE A 167 -10.27 -0.11 6.41
N ASN A 168 -10.19 1.22 6.43
CA ASN A 168 -11.08 2.04 7.23
C ASN A 168 -12.32 2.35 6.38
N TYR A 169 -13.49 1.86 6.78
CA TYR A 169 -14.74 2.12 6.07
C TYR A 169 -15.46 3.32 6.68
N LEU A 170 -15.99 4.22 5.82
CA LEU A 170 -16.85 5.31 6.26
C LEU A 170 -18.30 4.80 6.39
N PRO A 171 -18.86 4.71 7.60
CA PRO A 171 -20.27 4.39 7.76
C PRO A 171 -21.13 5.55 7.25
N LEU A 172 -21.89 5.30 6.19
CA LEU A 172 -22.87 6.25 5.65
C LEU A 172 -24.29 5.89 6.06
N GLU A 173 -25.15 6.89 6.18
CA GLU A 173 -26.59 6.67 6.31
C GLU A 173 -27.16 6.10 5.00
N LYS A 174 -28.31 5.41 5.09
CA LYS A 174 -28.94 4.74 3.94
C LYS A 174 -29.11 5.66 2.73
N ASN A 175 -29.56 6.89 2.94
CA ASN A 175 -29.78 7.86 1.87
C ASN A 175 -28.45 8.33 1.24
N SER A 176 -27.43 8.62 2.06
CA SER A 176 -26.10 9.02 1.57
C SER A 176 -25.44 7.89 0.79
N PHE A 177 -25.53 6.65 1.29
CA PHE A 177 -25.02 5.49 0.59
C PHE A 177 -25.77 5.23 -0.73
N PHE A 178 -27.10 5.35 -0.73
CA PHE A 178 -27.90 5.19 -1.95
C PHE A 178 -27.53 6.23 -3.02
N LYS A 179 -27.26 7.48 -2.63
CA LYS A 179 -26.74 8.51 -3.57
C LYS A 179 -25.42 8.10 -4.21
N VAL A 180 -24.52 7.48 -3.44
CA VAL A 180 -23.24 6.97 -3.96
C VAL A 180 -23.47 5.84 -4.96
N VAL A 181 -24.33 4.87 -4.62
CA VAL A 181 -24.70 3.76 -5.52
C VAL A 181 -25.33 4.29 -6.81
N CYS A 182 -26.33 5.17 -6.72
CA CYS A 182 -26.96 5.76 -7.91
C CYS A 182 -25.97 6.51 -8.79
N PHE A 183 -25.03 7.25 -8.20
CA PHE A 183 -23.98 7.93 -8.96
C PHE A 183 -23.10 6.94 -9.71
N ILE A 184 -22.71 5.84 -9.07
CA ILE A 184 -21.91 4.78 -9.70
C ILE A 184 -22.69 4.12 -10.82
N ASP A 185 -23.94 3.72 -10.58
CA ASP A 185 -24.79 3.09 -11.61
C ASP A 185 -25.01 4.03 -12.81
N LEU A 186 -25.33 5.30 -12.57
CA LEU A 186 -25.48 6.30 -13.63
C LEU A 186 -24.18 6.52 -14.41
N LEU A 187 -23.03 6.51 -13.72
CA LEU A 187 -21.73 6.64 -14.35
C LEU A 187 -21.46 5.46 -15.28
N GLU A 188 -21.67 4.23 -14.81
CA GLU A 188 -21.40 3.03 -15.59
C GLU A 188 -22.39 2.80 -16.74
N ILE A 189 -23.61 3.35 -16.65
CA ILE A 189 -24.58 3.36 -17.76
C ILE A 189 -24.17 4.36 -18.84
N ASN A 190 -23.78 5.58 -18.44
CA ASN A 190 -23.43 6.64 -19.39
C ASN A 190 -22.03 6.45 -20.00
N TYR A 191 -21.12 5.79 -19.27
CA TYR A 191 -19.74 5.54 -19.68
C TYR A 191 -19.38 4.06 -19.46
N PRO A 192 -19.89 3.13 -20.28
CA PRO A 192 -19.72 1.68 -20.07
C PRO A 192 -18.25 1.21 -20.03
N GLU A 193 -17.36 1.95 -20.69
CA GLU A 193 -15.92 1.74 -20.71
C GLU A 193 -15.28 1.89 -19.31
N PHE A 194 -15.89 2.72 -18.45
CA PHE A 194 -15.36 3.12 -17.15
C PHE A 194 -16.09 2.36 -16.05
N LYS A 195 -15.36 1.50 -15.33
CA LYS A 195 -15.89 0.80 -14.16
C LYS A 195 -15.37 1.41 -12.87
N CYS A 196 -16.28 1.70 -11.94
CA CYS A 196 -15.93 2.30 -10.66
C CYS A 196 -15.41 1.23 -9.70
N VAL A 197 -14.11 1.28 -9.42
CA VAL A 197 -13.44 0.27 -8.59
C VAL A 197 -13.24 0.71 -7.14
N SER A 198 -13.26 2.01 -6.86
CA SER A 198 -13.10 2.53 -5.50
C SER A 198 -13.69 3.92 -5.35
N PHE A 199 -14.39 4.15 -4.23
CA PHE A 199 -14.77 5.48 -3.76
C PHE A 199 -14.22 5.66 -2.34
N VAL A 200 -13.32 6.62 -2.16
CA VAL A 200 -12.72 7.00 -0.87
C VAL A 200 -13.09 8.45 -0.51
N TYR A 201 -13.43 8.71 0.74
CA TYR A 201 -13.61 10.06 1.29
C TYR A 201 -12.80 10.21 2.57
N ASN A 202 -11.94 11.24 2.67
CA ASN A 202 -11.07 11.47 3.83
C ASN A 202 -10.34 10.19 4.31
N ASP A 203 -9.68 9.49 3.37
CA ASP A 203 -8.96 8.24 3.62
C ASP A 203 -9.84 7.06 4.10
N GLN A 204 -11.17 7.18 4.03
CA GLN A 204 -12.10 6.12 4.38
C GLN A 204 -12.83 5.59 3.15
N LEU A 205 -12.88 4.27 3.00
CA LEU A 205 -13.52 3.59 1.88
C LEU A 205 -15.04 3.60 2.03
N ILE A 206 -15.73 3.97 0.96
CA ILE A 206 -17.20 3.96 0.85
C ILE A 206 -17.66 2.85 -0.09
N TRP A 207 -16.99 2.69 -1.23
CA TRP A 207 -17.33 1.71 -2.26
C TRP A 207 -16.10 0.95 -2.74
N ASN A 208 -16.30 -0.33 -3.06
CA ASN A 208 -15.28 -1.23 -3.61
C ASN A 208 -15.90 -2.06 -4.74
N GLY A 209 -15.20 -2.11 -5.88
CA GLY A 209 -15.51 -3.01 -7.00
C GLY A 209 -14.41 -4.02 -7.30
N LEU A 210 -13.44 -4.22 -6.39
CA LEU A 210 -12.31 -5.12 -6.56
C LEU A 210 -12.40 -6.35 -5.66
N ALA A 211 -11.72 -7.43 -6.07
CA ALA A 211 -11.48 -8.56 -5.19
C ALA A 211 -10.70 -8.13 -3.93
N THR A 212 -10.92 -8.81 -2.80
CA THR A 212 -10.45 -8.38 -1.46
C THR A 212 -8.94 -8.10 -1.39
N ASN A 213 -8.12 -8.89 -2.09
CA ASN A 213 -6.67 -8.71 -2.09
C ASN A 213 -6.23 -7.42 -2.80
N ASP A 214 -6.83 -7.12 -3.95
CA ASP A 214 -6.50 -5.96 -4.76
C ASP A 214 -7.12 -4.68 -4.19
N MET A 215 -8.30 -4.80 -3.59
CA MET A 215 -8.93 -3.73 -2.82
C MET A 215 -7.97 -3.16 -1.76
N LEU A 216 -7.38 -4.03 -0.93
CA LEU A 216 -6.44 -3.59 0.11
C LEU A 216 -5.21 -2.90 -0.48
N THR A 217 -4.64 -3.46 -1.54
CA THR A 217 -3.43 -2.90 -2.16
C THR A 217 -3.70 -1.55 -2.82
N LEU A 218 -4.82 -1.40 -3.54
CA LEU A 218 -5.22 -0.11 -4.11
C LEU A 218 -5.52 0.91 -3.01
N TYR A 219 -6.24 0.52 -1.96
CA TYR A 219 -6.51 1.39 -0.82
C TYR A 219 -5.21 1.87 -0.13
N GLN A 220 -4.24 0.96 0.09
CA GLN A 220 -2.92 1.30 0.62
C GLN A 220 -2.18 2.29 -0.30
N TYR A 221 -2.21 2.09 -1.62
CA TYR A 221 -1.63 3.03 -2.58
C TYR A 221 -2.26 4.42 -2.47
N LEU A 222 -3.59 4.49 -2.45
CA LEU A 222 -4.33 5.73 -2.37
C LEU A 222 -3.99 6.49 -1.09
N VAL A 223 -4.25 5.89 0.07
CA VAL A 223 -4.15 6.56 1.37
C VAL A 223 -2.71 6.83 1.79
N GLN A 224 -1.77 5.93 1.47
CA GLN A 224 -0.41 6.01 2.01
C GLN A 224 0.58 6.65 1.03
N THR A 225 0.20 6.84 -0.24
CA THR A 225 1.13 7.37 -1.25
C THR A 225 0.53 8.47 -2.10
N LEU A 226 -0.65 8.26 -2.70
CA LEU A 226 -1.21 9.22 -3.64
C LEU A 226 -1.84 10.43 -2.95
N LEU A 227 -2.78 10.20 -2.03
CA LEU A 227 -3.57 11.26 -1.39
C LEU A 227 -2.73 12.22 -0.54
N PRO A 228 -1.75 11.77 0.28
CA PRO A 228 -0.89 12.70 1.02
C PRO A 228 -0.15 13.68 0.10
N LYS A 229 0.40 13.19 -1.02
CA LYS A 229 1.07 14.04 -2.02
C LYS A 229 0.12 15.05 -2.67
N GLN A 230 -1.16 14.71 -2.82
CA GLN A 230 -2.15 15.63 -3.36
C GLN A 230 -2.55 16.70 -2.35
N VAL A 231 -2.71 16.33 -1.08
CA VAL A 231 -3.00 17.28 0.00
C VAL A 231 -1.84 18.26 0.19
N GLU A 232 -0.59 17.80 0.15
CA GLU A 232 0.60 18.68 0.20
C GLU A 232 0.59 19.71 -0.95
N LYS A 233 0.26 19.28 -2.18
CA LYS A 233 0.13 20.17 -3.34
C LYS A 233 -1.02 21.19 -3.18
N GLU A 234 -2.13 20.79 -2.56
CA GLU A 234 -3.27 21.67 -2.29
C GLU A 234 -2.90 22.76 -1.28
N ILE A 235 -2.21 22.40 -0.20
CA ILE A 235 -1.75 23.31 0.85
C ILE A 235 -0.72 24.32 0.32
N GLN A 236 0.18 23.91 -0.58
CA GLN A 236 1.23 24.76 -1.14
C GLN A 236 0.76 25.77 -2.21
N GLY A 237 -0.55 25.98 -2.37
CA GLY A 237 -1.12 27.02 -3.23
C GLY A 237 -1.85 26.53 -4.48
N GLY A 238 -2.00 25.22 -4.67
CA GLY A 238 -2.87 24.65 -5.72
C GLY A 238 -4.37 24.94 -5.53
N ALA A 239 -4.77 25.37 -4.32
CA ALA A 239 -6.15 25.61 -3.92
C ALA A 239 -6.90 26.65 -4.78
N VAL A 240 -6.21 27.64 -5.37
CA VAL A 240 -6.85 28.74 -6.13
C VAL A 240 -7.52 28.25 -7.43
N THR A 241 -7.04 27.14 -8.00
CA THR A 241 -7.64 26.53 -9.21
C THR A 241 -8.69 25.46 -8.90
N ALA A 242 -8.68 24.89 -7.69
CA ALA A 242 -9.62 23.85 -7.25
C ALA A 242 -11.02 24.39 -6.94
N ALA A 243 -11.14 25.67 -6.56
CA ALA A 243 -12.44 26.30 -6.30
C ALA A 243 -13.23 26.61 -7.59
N GLN A 244 -12.57 26.69 -8.76
CA GLN A 244 -13.21 26.98 -10.05
C GLN A 244 -13.61 25.73 -10.85
N ARG A 245 -13.02 24.57 -10.57
CA ARG A 245 -13.33 23.31 -11.23
C ARG A 245 -13.97 22.38 -10.23
N HIS A 246 -15.18 21.90 -10.51
CA HIS A 246 -15.94 20.94 -9.68
C HIS A 246 -15.19 19.59 -9.46
N GLY A 247 -13.98 19.43 -9.97
CA GLY A 247 -13.07 18.32 -9.69
C GLY A 247 -11.86 18.33 -10.63
N ARG A 248 -11.02 17.30 -10.50
CA ARG A 248 -9.89 17.07 -11.42
C ARG A 248 -9.44 15.61 -11.45
N PHE A 249 -8.88 15.20 -12.58
CA PHE A 249 -8.06 13.99 -12.67
C PHE A 249 -6.72 14.20 -11.95
N ILE A 250 -6.34 13.24 -11.10
CA ILE A 250 -5.06 13.24 -10.35
C ILE A 250 -4.10 12.11 -10.76
N SER A 251 -4.55 11.23 -11.66
CA SER A 251 -3.74 10.24 -12.38
C SER A 251 -4.01 10.40 -13.87
N PRO A 252 -3.02 10.82 -14.69
CA PRO A 252 -1.63 11.12 -14.33
C PRO A 252 -1.49 12.41 -13.47
N PRO A 253 -0.32 12.65 -12.83
CA PRO A 253 -0.15 13.75 -11.86
C PRO A 253 -0.39 15.17 -12.39
N GLU A 254 -0.30 15.37 -13.71
CA GLU A 254 -0.55 16.64 -14.40
C GLU A 254 -2.03 16.83 -14.80
N GLY A 255 -2.84 15.80 -14.57
CA GLY A 255 -4.21 15.67 -15.08
C GLY A 255 -4.26 15.21 -16.53
N ILE A 256 -5.48 15.13 -17.07
CA ILE A 256 -5.74 14.73 -18.46
C ILE A 256 -6.30 15.94 -19.20
N ARG A 257 -5.55 16.52 -20.14
CA ARG A 257 -5.95 17.73 -20.87
C ARG A 257 -5.92 17.56 -22.38
N ASN A 258 -4.98 16.76 -22.88
CA ASN A 258 -4.83 16.47 -24.30
C ASN A 258 -4.71 14.96 -24.56
N ALA A 259 -4.66 14.58 -25.84
CA ALA A 259 -4.53 13.18 -26.24
C ALA A 259 -3.18 12.56 -25.81
N ASP A 260 -2.11 13.37 -25.71
CA ASP A 260 -0.78 12.89 -25.31
C ASP A 260 -0.77 12.45 -23.83
N ASP A 261 -1.57 13.09 -22.98
CA ASP A 261 -1.71 12.72 -21.56
C ASP A 261 -2.33 11.32 -21.39
N LEU A 262 -3.09 10.83 -22.38
CA LEU A 262 -3.65 9.47 -22.36
C LEU A 262 -2.56 8.39 -22.41
N GLN A 263 -1.42 8.69 -23.03
CA GLN A 263 -0.27 7.77 -23.07
C GLN A 263 0.42 7.64 -21.70
N LYS A 264 0.20 8.61 -20.81
CA LYS A 264 0.75 8.63 -19.44
C LYS A 264 -0.14 7.93 -18.42
N LEU A 265 -1.27 7.35 -18.84
CA LEU A 265 -2.16 6.62 -17.94
C LEU A 265 -1.45 5.39 -17.36
N HIS A 266 -1.53 5.25 -16.04
CA HIS A 266 -0.95 4.10 -15.36
C HIS A 266 -1.71 2.84 -15.76
N LYS A 267 -0.98 1.85 -16.26
CA LYS A 267 -1.49 0.50 -16.43
C LYS A 267 -1.37 -0.24 -15.10
N VAL A 268 -2.41 -0.96 -14.73
CA VAL A 268 -2.45 -1.76 -13.50
C VAL A 268 -3.02 -3.14 -13.79
N TYR A 269 -2.54 -4.14 -13.06
CA TYR A 269 -3.07 -5.49 -13.04
C TYR A 269 -4.01 -5.62 -11.84
N LEU A 270 -5.29 -5.84 -12.10
CA LEU A 270 -6.34 -5.92 -11.09
C LEU A 270 -7.34 -7.02 -11.44
N MET A 271 -7.96 -7.59 -10.43
CA MET A 271 -9.11 -8.47 -10.51
C MET A 271 -10.33 -7.72 -9.95
N ARG A 272 -11.27 -7.35 -10.82
CA ARG A 272 -12.57 -6.82 -10.39
C ARG A 272 -13.42 -7.94 -9.79
N GLU A 273 -14.45 -7.60 -9.04
CA GLU A 273 -15.34 -8.58 -8.39
C GLU A 273 -15.96 -9.56 -9.40
N ASP A 274 -16.30 -9.09 -10.60
CA ASP A 274 -16.89 -9.90 -11.67
C ASP A 274 -15.88 -10.60 -12.59
N ASP A 275 -14.58 -10.34 -12.44
CA ASP A 275 -13.55 -10.95 -13.29
C ASP A 275 -13.19 -12.36 -12.79
N SER A 276 -12.95 -13.29 -13.73
CA SER A 276 -12.45 -14.63 -13.42
C SER A 276 -10.95 -14.67 -13.15
N GLU A 277 -10.20 -13.71 -13.68
CA GLU A 277 -8.75 -13.61 -13.59
C GLU A 277 -8.30 -12.15 -13.57
N ALA A 278 -7.07 -11.91 -13.11
CA ALA A 278 -6.49 -10.57 -13.12
C ALA A 278 -6.24 -10.12 -14.57
N LYS A 279 -6.68 -8.91 -14.90
CA LYS A 279 -6.52 -8.29 -16.23
C LYS A 279 -5.80 -6.96 -16.11
N GLN A 280 -5.31 -6.48 -17.24
CA GLN A 280 -4.66 -5.19 -17.31
C GLN A 280 -5.69 -4.09 -17.61
N TYR A 281 -5.66 -3.02 -16.81
CA TYR A 281 -6.54 -1.86 -16.94
C TYR A 281 -5.75 -0.55 -16.90
N TYR A 282 -6.28 0.50 -17.51
CA TYR A 282 -5.89 1.87 -17.21
C TYR A 282 -6.55 2.34 -15.92
N LEU A 283 -5.75 2.88 -14.98
CA LEU A 283 -6.22 3.45 -13.72
C LEU A 283 -6.40 4.96 -13.83
N VAL A 284 -7.65 5.39 -13.85
CA VAL A 284 -8.04 6.81 -13.88
C VAL A 284 -8.54 7.20 -12.49
N ILE A 285 -8.00 8.28 -11.93
CA ILE A 285 -8.34 8.71 -10.57
C ILE A 285 -8.82 10.15 -10.60
N TYR A 286 -10.02 10.37 -10.09
CA TYR A 286 -10.69 11.66 -10.05
C TYR A 286 -10.91 12.11 -8.61
N ARG A 287 -10.67 13.39 -8.32
CA ARG A 287 -10.76 13.93 -6.95
C ARG A 287 -11.50 15.26 -6.92
N THR A 288 -12.38 15.39 -5.92
CA THR A 288 -13.19 16.58 -5.62
C THR A 288 -13.49 16.63 -4.13
N LEU A 289 -13.27 17.76 -3.44
CA LEU A 289 -13.69 17.98 -2.03
C LEU A 289 -13.38 16.78 -1.11
N SER A 290 -12.13 16.29 -1.15
CA SER A 290 -11.66 15.09 -0.43
C SER A 290 -12.29 13.75 -0.81
N ALA A 291 -13.32 13.72 -1.66
CA ALA A 291 -13.78 12.52 -2.33
C ALA A 291 -12.84 12.15 -3.48
N THR A 292 -12.48 10.88 -3.56
CA THR A 292 -11.61 10.32 -4.60
C THR A 292 -12.29 9.09 -5.17
N VAL A 293 -12.51 9.09 -6.48
CA VAL A 293 -13.11 7.97 -7.21
C VAL A 293 -12.08 7.41 -8.18
N CYS A 294 -11.94 6.10 -8.20
CA CYS A 294 -11.04 5.37 -9.10
C CYS A 294 -11.86 4.61 -10.14
N PHE A 295 -11.46 4.76 -11.39
CA PHE A 295 -12.05 4.05 -12.52
C PHE A 295 -10.99 3.15 -13.18
N THR A 296 -11.45 2.00 -13.64
CA THR A 296 -10.68 1.12 -14.54
C THR A 296 -11.29 1.15 -15.92
N VAL A 297 -10.42 1.22 -16.94
CA VAL A 297 -10.79 1.02 -18.36
C VAL A 297 -9.93 -0.08 -18.94
N ASP A 298 -10.51 -0.97 -19.74
CA ASP A 298 -9.75 -2.05 -20.39
C ASP A 298 -8.66 -1.47 -21.29
N VAL A 299 -7.45 -2.04 -21.25
CA VAL A 299 -6.33 -1.54 -22.08
C VAL A 299 -6.56 -1.67 -23.58
N ASN A 300 -7.48 -2.54 -23.98
CA ASN A 300 -7.87 -2.73 -25.38
C ASN A 300 -8.91 -1.71 -25.86
N THR A 301 -9.47 -0.89 -24.96
CA THR A 301 -10.42 0.16 -25.33
C THR A 301 -9.70 1.35 -25.95
N ASN A 302 -10.21 1.85 -27.08
CA ASN A 302 -9.70 3.06 -27.72
C ASN A 302 -10.14 4.31 -26.95
N LEU A 303 -9.22 4.90 -26.19
CA LEU A 303 -9.46 6.09 -25.40
C LEU A 303 -9.42 7.37 -26.26
N ASN A 304 -10.43 8.22 -26.11
CA ASN A 304 -10.48 9.56 -26.70
C ASN A 304 -10.58 10.62 -25.60
N ILE A 305 -9.83 11.71 -25.76
CA ILE A 305 -9.85 12.88 -24.86
C ILE A 305 -11.25 13.49 -24.70
N ASP A 306 -12.09 13.42 -25.73
CA ASP A 306 -13.47 13.95 -25.65
C ASP A 306 -14.32 13.17 -24.64
N VAL A 307 -14.08 11.86 -24.49
CA VAL A 307 -14.76 11.02 -23.48
C VAL A 307 -14.34 11.47 -22.07
N PHE A 308 -13.06 11.77 -21.85
CA PHE A 308 -12.59 12.29 -20.56
C PHE A 308 -13.15 13.68 -20.25
N ARG A 309 -13.29 14.55 -21.27
CA ARG A 309 -13.91 15.87 -21.08
C ARG A 309 -15.39 15.75 -20.74
N SER A 310 -16.10 14.82 -21.38
CA SER A 310 -17.50 14.51 -21.05
C SER A 310 -17.61 13.93 -19.63
N LEU A 311 -16.75 12.98 -19.26
CA LEU A 311 -16.70 12.37 -17.94
C LEU A 311 -16.42 13.39 -16.84
N ASP A 312 -15.50 14.35 -17.07
CA ASP A 312 -15.22 15.47 -16.15
C ASP A 312 -16.47 16.34 -15.91
N ALA A 313 -17.16 16.70 -17.00
CA ALA A 313 -18.39 17.50 -16.94
C ALA A 313 -19.54 16.78 -16.22
N PHE A 314 -19.61 15.44 -16.31
CA PHE A 314 -20.60 14.63 -15.61
C PHE A 314 -20.25 14.41 -14.13
N THR A 315 -19.01 13.97 -13.87
CA THR A 315 -18.54 13.53 -12.55
C THR A 315 -18.35 14.70 -11.60
N GLY A 316 -17.77 15.82 -12.06
CA GLY A 316 -17.45 16.96 -11.20
C GLY A 316 -18.63 17.47 -10.38
N PRO A 317 -19.74 17.91 -11.01
CA PRO A 317 -20.89 18.46 -10.28
C PRO A 317 -21.53 17.43 -9.33
N GLN A 318 -21.74 16.19 -9.79
CA GLN A 318 -22.39 15.15 -8.98
C GLN A 318 -21.53 14.73 -7.79
N LEU A 319 -20.23 14.50 -8.02
CA LEU A 319 -19.29 14.15 -6.96
C LEU A 319 -19.15 15.29 -5.96
N SER A 320 -19.16 16.55 -6.40
CA SER A 320 -19.17 17.72 -5.51
C SER A 320 -20.38 17.71 -4.57
N THR A 321 -21.59 17.48 -5.10
CA THR A 321 -22.81 17.42 -4.30
C THR A 321 -22.77 16.26 -3.30
N ILE A 322 -22.31 15.08 -3.72
CA ILE A 322 -22.18 13.91 -2.84
C ILE A 322 -21.15 14.17 -1.75
N ALA A 323 -19.97 14.69 -2.10
CA ALA A 323 -18.91 15.00 -1.15
C ALA A 323 -19.37 16.02 -0.10
N SER A 324 -20.07 17.08 -0.50
CA SER A 324 -20.66 18.05 0.44
C SER A 324 -21.68 17.41 1.39
N SER A 325 -22.58 16.58 0.87
CA SER A 325 -23.56 15.85 1.68
C SER A 325 -22.90 14.90 2.69
N ILE A 326 -21.82 14.22 2.29
CA ILE A 326 -21.03 13.35 3.19
C ILE A 326 -20.31 14.20 4.23
N SER A 327 -19.74 15.34 3.84
CA SER A 327 -19.03 16.26 4.74
C SER A 327 -19.93 16.75 5.87
N GLU A 328 -21.15 17.19 5.54
CA GLU A 328 -22.16 17.63 6.52
C GLU A 328 -22.49 16.50 7.52
N GLN A 329 -22.72 15.28 7.01
CA GLN A 329 -23.00 14.11 7.86
C GLN A 329 -21.83 13.79 8.80
N CYS A 330 -20.59 13.82 8.28
CA CYS A 330 -19.38 13.60 9.07
C CYS A 330 -19.21 14.67 10.15
N ALA A 331 -19.49 15.94 9.85
CA ALA A 331 -19.41 17.03 10.80
C ALA A 331 -20.43 16.87 11.95
N LEU A 332 -21.67 16.49 11.62
CA LEU A 332 -22.71 16.20 12.62
C LEU A 332 -22.34 15.03 13.52
N HIS A 333 -21.84 13.92 12.95
CA HIS A 333 -21.37 12.77 13.74
C HIS A 333 -20.17 13.10 14.62
N ALA A 334 -19.23 13.92 14.15
CA ALA A 334 -18.10 14.37 14.94
C ALA A 334 -18.56 15.21 16.14
N MET A 335 -19.53 16.13 15.94
CA MET A 335 -20.11 16.93 17.02
C MET A 335 -20.83 16.07 18.06
N GLN A 336 -21.64 15.10 17.63
CA GLN A 336 -22.35 14.19 18.53
C GLN A 336 -21.38 13.30 19.32
N SER A 337 -20.33 12.80 18.67
CA SER A 337 -19.31 11.95 19.31
C SER A 337 -18.48 12.72 20.33
N ALA A 338 -18.16 13.99 20.06
CA ALA A 338 -17.45 14.86 21.01
C ALA A 338 -18.27 15.17 22.27
N GLN A 339 -19.61 15.18 22.17
CA GLN A 339 -20.49 15.33 23.33
C GLN A 339 -20.58 14.06 24.19
N LEU A 340 -20.27 12.90 23.61
CA LEU A 340 -20.32 11.57 24.26
C LEU A 340 -18.94 11.09 24.73
N SER A 341 -17.85 11.79 24.40
CA SER A 341 -16.47 11.36 24.67
C SER A 341 -16.05 11.56 26.13
N ASN A 342 -16.67 10.80 27.03
CA ASN A 342 -16.21 10.52 28.40
C ASN A 342 -15.81 9.04 28.54
N ALA A 343 -15.29 8.43 27.47
CA ALA A 343 -14.96 7.01 27.47
C ALA A 343 -13.52 6.76 27.92
N ASP A 344 -13.34 6.18 29.11
CA ASP A 344 -12.07 5.69 29.67
C ASP A 344 -11.52 4.43 28.96
N HIS A 345 -12.11 4.03 27.82
CA HIS A 345 -11.81 2.76 27.16
C HIS A 345 -11.46 2.98 25.69
N SER A 346 -10.28 2.46 25.31
CA SER A 346 -9.88 2.36 23.91
C SER A 346 -10.28 1.01 23.33
N PHE A 347 -10.73 0.99 22.07
CA PHE A 347 -11.07 -0.26 21.39
C PHE A 347 -10.37 -0.37 20.03
N LEU A 348 -10.23 -1.62 19.60
CA LEU A 348 -9.74 -2.00 18.30
C LEU A 348 -10.63 -3.11 17.76
N TYR A 349 -11.27 -2.86 16.63
CA TYR A 349 -12.08 -3.83 15.91
C TYR A 349 -11.39 -4.14 14.58
N PHE A 350 -11.28 -5.42 14.26
CA PHE A 350 -10.81 -5.89 12.97
C PHE A 350 -11.67 -7.05 12.48
N ASN A 351 -12.28 -6.87 11.31
CA ASN A 351 -13.02 -7.90 10.61
C ASN A 351 -12.17 -8.46 9.48
N ARG A 352 -11.94 -9.77 9.51
CA ARG A 352 -11.07 -10.45 8.55
C ARG A 352 -11.71 -10.71 7.19
N LEU A 353 -13.03 -10.82 7.14
CA LEU A 353 -13.74 -11.14 5.90
C LEU A 353 -13.68 -9.98 4.90
N ASN A 354 -13.82 -8.75 5.39
CA ASN A 354 -13.77 -7.53 4.58
C ASN A 354 -12.57 -6.64 4.91
N LEU A 355 -11.64 -7.11 5.75
CA LEU A 355 -10.47 -6.36 6.23
C LEU A 355 -10.82 -5.03 6.94
N ALA A 356 -12.08 -4.83 7.35
CA ALA A 356 -12.49 -3.59 8.00
C ALA A 356 -11.79 -3.43 9.35
N TYR A 357 -11.14 -2.31 9.59
CA TYR A 357 -10.64 -1.95 10.91
C TYR A 357 -11.28 -0.66 11.42
N LYS A 358 -11.54 -0.61 12.73
CA LYS A 358 -12.00 0.58 13.45
C LYS A 358 -11.26 0.71 14.76
N THR A 359 -10.96 1.94 15.15
CA THR A 359 -10.31 2.26 16.42
C THR A 359 -10.96 3.47 17.06
N SER A 360 -10.90 3.55 18.39
CA SER A 360 -11.38 4.69 19.18
C SER A 360 -10.52 5.95 19.02
N SER A 361 -9.30 5.86 18.47
CA SER A 361 -8.42 7.01 18.31
C SER A 361 -8.70 7.78 17.00
N PRO A 362 -8.81 9.12 17.03
CA PRO A 362 -9.03 9.93 15.84
C PRO A 362 -7.70 10.10 15.08
N GLY A 363 -7.31 9.08 14.32
CA GLY A 363 -6.13 9.12 13.47
C GLY A 363 -5.83 7.77 12.83
N THR A 364 -5.63 7.77 11.51
CA THR A 364 -5.05 6.63 10.76
C THR A 364 -3.58 6.40 11.13
N SER A 365 -2.92 7.43 11.64
CA SER A 365 -1.62 7.37 12.29
C SER A 365 -1.81 7.47 13.80
N LEU A 366 -1.90 6.33 14.46
CA LEU A 366 -1.36 6.20 15.80
C LEU A 366 0.16 6.19 15.62
N THR A 367 0.78 7.37 15.53
CA THR A 367 2.11 7.49 16.12
C THR A 367 2.00 6.99 17.56
N PRO A 368 3.08 6.55 18.21
CA PRO A 368 3.08 6.31 19.65
C PRO A 368 2.85 7.66 20.36
N SER A 369 1.62 8.17 20.29
CA SER A 369 1.04 8.94 21.35
C SER A 369 1.13 8.05 22.57
N THR A 370 1.38 8.69 23.69
CA THR A 370 1.58 8.14 25.04
C THR A 370 0.51 7.16 25.54
N THR A 371 -0.48 6.80 24.71
CA THR A 371 -1.69 6.05 25.03
C THR A 371 -1.53 4.53 24.88
N ILE A 372 -0.70 4.01 23.96
CA ILE A 372 -0.53 2.55 23.77
C ILE A 372 0.93 2.15 24.00
N LYS A 373 1.16 1.32 25.03
CA LYS A 373 2.50 0.79 25.33
C LYS A 373 2.95 -0.18 24.23
N PRO A 374 4.24 -0.22 23.85
CA PRO A 374 4.77 -1.16 22.86
C PRO A 374 4.46 -2.64 23.16
N GLU A 375 4.38 -3.00 24.44
CA GLU A 375 4.01 -4.35 24.90
C GLU A 375 2.60 -4.75 24.46
N VAL A 376 1.65 -3.80 24.45
CA VAL A 376 0.28 -4.03 23.99
C VAL A 376 0.25 -4.23 22.47
N LEU A 377 1.05 -3.47 21.71
CA LEU A 377 1.17 -3.64 20.26
C LEU A 377 1.77 -5.01 19.89
N SER A 378 2.77 -5.47 20.64
CA SER A 378 3.34 -6.81 20.48
C SER A 378 2.30 -7.91 20.76
N ILE A 379 1.48 -7.76 21.82
CA ILE A 379 0.37 -8.68 22.11
C ILE A 379 -0.67 -8.68 20.97
N ILE A 380 -1.06 -7.51 20.47
CA ILE A 380 -1.99 -7.39 19.34
C ILE A 380 -1.41 -8.06 18.10
N ALA A 381 -0.12 -7.85 17.81
CA ALA A 381 0.58 -8.49 16.71
C ALA A 381 0.61 -10.02 16.86
N GLY A 382 0.85 -10.52 18.08
CA GLY A 382 0.77 -11.95 18.42
C GLY A 382 -0.62 -12.52 18.15
N ILE A 383 -1.67 -11.93 18.75
CA ILE A 383 -3.06 -12.38 18.56
C ILE A 383 -3.46 -12.36 17.07
N HIS A 384 -3.07 -11.32 16.35
CA HIS A 384 -3.37 -11.19 14.92
C HIS A 384 -2.67 -12.27 14.09
N SER A 385 -1.41 -12.59 14.43
CA SER A 385 -0.58 -13.58 13.74
C SER A 385 -1.01 -15.00 14.04
N ASP A 386 -1.33 -15.32 15.30
CA ASP A 386 -1.77 -16.66 15.72
C ASP A 386 -3.04 -17.09 15.00
N ARG A 387 -3.95 -16.14 14.75
CA ARG A 387 -5.17 -16.43 14.01
C ARG A 387 -4.92 -16.58 12.50
N LYS A 388 -3.76 -16.18 11.95
CA LYS A 388 -3.44 -16.35 10.50
C LYS A 388 -2.98 -17.78 10.17
N ARG A 389 -2.50 -18.52 11.17
CA ARG A 389 -2.33 -19.99 11.12
C ARG A 389 -3.69 -20.65 11.31
#